data_AF-A0A383AXM8-F1
#
_entry.id   AF-A0A383AXM8-F1
#
_cell.length_a   1.000
_cell.length_b   1.000
_cell.length_c   1.000
_cell.angle_alpha   90.00
_cell.angle_beta   90.00
_cell.angle_gamma   90.00
#
_symmetry.space_group_name_H-M   'P 1'
#
loop_
_entity.id
_entity.type
_entity.pdbx_description
1 polymer ?
#
loop_
_entity_poly.entity_id
_entity_poly.type
_entity_poly.pdbx_seq_one_letter_code
_entity_poly.pdbx_strand_id
1 'polypeptide(L)'
;HQARPFWVTEAEIGERSLRGGSEEELAQIAFTGSVASFVNGAEVVIVAGAAYGHPRVPQMVRETWEVVISTIEDFDTVTDLTESSTRFDMPDGTTVYAIWDGAGLPAEVTGSVLTRHYDGVEATLDASQVTSESPTFALVG
;
A
#
# COMPACT_ATOMS: atom_id res chain seq x y z
N HIS A 1 -21.28 -16.78 -2.27
CA HIS A 1 -21.66 -15.36 -2.39
C HIS A 1 -20.55 -14.71 -3.21
N GLN A 2 -20.78 -14.34 -4.48
CA GLN A 2 -19.83 -13.49 -5.18
C GLN A 2 -20.05 -12.07 -4.63
N ALA A 3 -19.06 -11.53 -3.91
CA ALA A 3 -19.13 -10.16 -3.42
C ALA A 3 -19.27 -9.24 -4.63
N ARG A 4 -20.26 -8.34 -4.60
CA ARG A 4 -20.37 -7.30 -5.62
C ARG A 4 -19.25 -6.29 -5.36
N PRO A 5 -18.60 -5.77 -6.40
CA PRO A 5 -17.65 -4.69 -6.22
C PRO A 5 -18.31 -3.52 -5.50
N PHE A 6 -17.54 -2.84 -4.66
CA PHE A 6 -18.00 -1.67 -3.91
C PHE A 6 -16.96 -0.56 -3.95
N TRP A 7 -17.37 0.64 -3.57
CA TRP A 7 -16.50 1.81 -3.50
C TRP A 7 -16.34 2.23 -2.04
N VAL A 8 -15.11 2.51 -1.63
CA VAL A 8 -14.82 3.24 -0.40
C VAL A 8 -14.90 4.72 -0.75
N THR A 9 -16.04 5.33 -0.47
CA THR A 9 -16.32 6.72 -0.90
C THR A 9 -15.62 7.78 -0.06
N GLU A 10 -15.07 7.40 1.09
CA GLU A 10 -14.31 8.28 1.98
C GLU A 10 -13.35 7.45 2.85
N ALA A 11 -12.06 7.66 2.65
CA ALA A 11 -10.99 7.23 3.56
C ALA A 11 -10.34 8.48 4.18
N GLU A 12 -10.36 8.57 5.50
CA GLU A 12 -9.75 9.65 6.27
C GLU A 12 -9.03 9.08 7.50
N ILE A 13 -7.79 9.53 7.72
CA ILE A 13 -7.02 9.30 8.93
C ILE A 13 -6.61 10.68 9.44
N GLY A 14 -7.39 11.22 10.36
CA GLY A 14 -7.19 12.56 10.90
C GLY A 14 -6.41 12.59 12.21
N GLU A 15 -6.02 13.77 12.68
CA GLU A 15 -5.37 13.95 13.99
C GLU A 15 -6.16 13.36 15.16
N ARG A 16 -7.50 13.28 15.07
CA ARG A 16 -8.33 12.61 16.09
C ARG A 16 -8.13 11.10 16.15
N SER A 17 -7.55 10.50 15.11
CA SER A 17 -7.13 9.11 15.07
C SER A 17 -5.84 8.87 15.86
N LEU A 18 -5.07 9.93 16.18
CA LEU A 18 -3.94 9.90 17.11
C LEU A 18 -4.40 9.75 18.57
N ARG A 19 -5.37 8.87 18.90
CA ARG A 19 -5.73 8.55 20.29
C ARG A 19 -4.61 7.79 21.03
N GLY A 20 -3.36 8.26 20.91
CA GLY A 20 -2.14 7.67 21.45
C GLY A 20 -1.16 7.14 20.40
N GLY A 21 -1.49 7.14 19.10
CA GLY A 21 -0.60 6.65 18.05
C GLY A 21 0.34 7.71 17.48
N SER A 22 1.47 7.30 16.89
CA SER A 22 2.42 8.17 16.20
C SER A 22 2.01 8.46 14.74
N GLU A 23 2.60 9.48 14.11
CA GLU A 23 2.34 9.75 12.68
C GLU A 23 2.79 8.57 11.80
N GLU A 24 3.88 7.90 12.18
CA GLU A 24 4.37 6.69 11.52
C GLU A 24 3.34 5.57 11.59
N GLU A 25 2.75 5.29 12.76
CA GLU A 25 1.73 4.26 12.90
C GLU A 25 0.50 4.58 12.03
N LEU A 26 0.07 5.84 11.99
CA LEU A 26 -1.04 6.25 11.12
C LEU A 26 -0.71 6.12 9.63
N ALA A 27 0.52 6.43 9.23
CA ALA A 27 0.98 6.28 7.86
C ALA A 27 0.98 4.80 7.44
N GLN A 28 1.46 3.92 8.31
CA GLN A 28 1.43 2.47 8.05
C GLN A 28 0.00 1.93 7.96
N ILE A 29 -0.94 2.47 8.76
CA ILE A 29 -2.37 2.16 8.64
C ILE A 29 -2.95 2.68 7.31
N ALA A 30 -2.55 3.87 6.84
CA ALA A 30 -2.97 4.37 5.53
C ALA A 30 -2.53 3.43 4.41
N PHE A 31 -1.29 2.95 4.45
CA PHE A 31 -0.77 1.99 3.47
C PHE A 31 -1.56 0.69 3.49
N THR A 32 -1.55 0.00 4.64
CA THR A 32 -2.12 -1.36 4.77
C THR A 32 -3.64 -1.34 4.62
N GLY A 33 -4.31 -0.31 5.12
CA GLY A 33 -5.75 -0.11 4.94
C GLY A 33 -6.16 0.11 3.48
N SER A 34 -5.31 0.78 2.68
CA SER A 34 -5.55 0.95 1.24
C SER A 34 -5.42 -0.39 0.51
N VAL A 35 -4.34 -1.14 0.75
CA VAL A 35 -4.12 -2.49 0.20
C VAL A 35 -5.26 -3.43 0.57
N ALA A 36 -5.62 -3.47 1.86
CA ALA A 36 -6.69 -4.32 2.37
C ALA A 36 -8.06 -3.98 1.74
N SER A 37 -8.32 -2.70 1.44
CA SER A 37 -9.57 -2.30 0.77
C SER A 37 -9.71 -2.98 -0.59
N PHE A 38 -8.65 -2.97 -1.41
CA PHE A 38 -8.64 -3.62 -2.72
C PHE A 38 -8.74 -5.14 -2.62
N VAL A 39 -8.00 -5.76 -1.70
CA VAL A 39 -8.09 -7.21 -1.42
C VAL A 39 -9.53 -7.63 -1.08
N ASN A 40 -10.26 -6.78 -0.35
CA ASN A 40 -11.64 -7.07 0.03
C ASN A 40 -12.67 -6.78 -1.07
N GLY A 41 -12.25 -6.33 -2.26
CA GLY A 41 -13.12 -6.10 -3.42
C GLY A 41 -13.57 -4.66 -3.60
N ALA A 42 -12.90 -3.68 -2.99
CA ALA A 42 -13.07 -2.29 -3.37
C ALA A 42 -12.53 -2.06 -4.79
N GLU A 43 -13.29 -1.37 -5.64
CA GLU A 43 -12.80 -0.93 -6.96
C GLU A 43 -12.19 0.47 -6.90
N VAL A 44 -12.66 1.29 -5.96
CA VAL A 44 -12.25 2.69 -5.81
C VAL A 44 -12.13 3.00 -4.34
N VAL A 45 -11.03 3.66 -3.96
CA VAL A 45 -10.84 4.26 -2.63
C VAL A 45 -10.64 5.77 -2.81
N ILE A 46 -11.58 6.56 -2.28
CA ILE A 46 -11.52 8.02 -2.33
C ILE A 46 -10.90 8.53 -1.03
N VAL A 47 -9.69 9.06 -1.11
CA VAL A 47 -8.99 9.69 0.00
C VAL A 47 -9.58 11.08 0.26
N ALA A 48 -10.50 11.20 1.21
CA ALA A 48 -11.23 12.44 1.47
C ALA A 48 -10.35 13.54 2.07
N GLY A 49 -9.32 13.16 2.83
CA GLY A 49 -8.40 14.10 3.45
C GLY A 49 -7.57 14.95 2.47
N ALA A 50 -7.42 14.50 1.22
CA ALA A 50 -6.67 15.22 0.19
C ALA A 50 -7.50 16.33 -0.51
N ALA A 51 -8.83 16.24 -0.48
CA ALA A 51 -9.72 17.09 -1.28
C ALA A 51 -10.11 18.43 -0.60
N TYR A 52 -9.96 18.56 0.73
CA TYR A 52 -10.62 19.62 1.49
C TYR A 52 -9.70 20.68 2.13
N GLY A 53 -8.51 20.96 1.58
CA GLY A 53 -7.72 22.17 1.92
C GLY A 53 -7.52 22.44 3.44
N HIS A 54 -7.64 21.40 4.26
CA HIS A 54 -7.69 21.47 5.72
C HIS A 54 -6.54 20.63 6.26
N PRO A 55 -5.71 21.16 7.17
CA PRO A 55 -4.58 20.44 7.75
C PRO A 55 -5.07 19.46 8.83
N ARG A 56 -5.96 18.52 8.47
CA ARG A 56 -6.48 17.50 9.40
C ARG A 56 -5.79 16.16 9.27
N VAL A 57 -5.11 15.92 8.16
CA VAL A 57 -4.33 14.70 7.91
C VAL A 57 -2.85 15.02 8.15
N PRO A 58 -2.15 14.22 8.98
CA PRO A 58 -0.70 14.35 9.15
C PRO A 58 0.05 14.27 7.82
N GLN A 59 1.16 15.00 7.70
CA GLN A 59 1.91 15.07 6.45
C GLN A 59 2.36 13.68 5.97
N MET A 60 2.89 12.86 6.87
CA MET A 60 3.38 11.52 6.55
C MET A 60 2.26 10.61 6.03
N VAL A 61 1.06 10.70 6.61
CA VAL A 61 -0.12 9.95 6.15
C VAL A 61 -0.49 10.32 4.71
N ARG A 62 -0.46 11.63 4.39
CA ARG A 62 -0.73 12.11 3.03
C ARG A 62 0.33 11.60 2.05
N GLU A 63 1.60 11.71 2.41
CA GLU A 63 2.73 11.24 1.59
C GLU A 63 2.65 9.72 1.36
N THR A 64 2.22 8.95 2.36
CA THR A 64 1.98 7.51 2.18
C THR A 64 0.84 7.21 1.22
N TRP A 65 -0.25 7.97 1.23
CA TRP A 65 -1.28 7.82 0.19
C TRP A 65 -0.76 8.19 -1.20
N GLU A 66 0.10 9.21 -1.32
CA GLU A 66 0.75 9.53 -2.60
C GLU A 66 1.64 8.37 -3.08
N VAL A 67 2.35 7.69 -2.17
CA VAL A 67 3.10 6.46 -2.48
C VAL A 67 2.17 5.34 -2.97
N VAL A 68 1.06 5.08 -2.27
CA VAL A 68 0.07 4.06 -2.68
C VAL A 68 -0.50 4.39 -4.05
N ILE A 69 -1.01 5.61 -4.24
CA ILE A 69 -1.60 6.04 -5.51
C ILE A 69 -0.57 5.92 -6.64
N SER A 70 0.61 6.50 -6.50
CA SER A 70 1.62 6.47 -7.56
C SER A 70 2.23 5.09 -7.84
N THR A 71 1.95 4.08 -7.00
CA THR A 71 2.48 2.72 -7.19
C THR A 71 1.43 1.74 -7.68
N ILE A 72 0.17 1.88 -7.25
CA ILE A 72 -0.92 0.95 -7.57
C ILE A 72 -2.22 1.64 -8.00
N GLU A 73 -2.16 2.85 -8.58
CA GLU A 73 -3.37 3.58 -9.04
C GLU A 73 -4.22 2.81 -10.05
N ASP A 74 -3.58 2.03 -10.92
CA ASP A 74 -4.22 1.26 -11.98
C ASP A 74 -3.59 -0.15 -12.03
N PHE A 75 -4.32 -1.14 -11.53
CA PHE A 75 -3.90 -2.55 -11.51
C PHE A 75 -4.97 -3.43 -12.15
N ASP A 76 -4.56 -4.49 -12.84
CA ASP A 76 -5.47 -5.43 -13.48
C ASP A 76 -6.10 -6.40 -12.46
N THR A 77 -5.26 -6.94 -11.57
CA THR A 77 -5.68 -7.91 -10.55
C THR A 77 -4.96 -7.70 -9.23
N VAL A 78 -5.68 -7.98 -8.14
CA VAL A 78 -5.13 -8.05 -6.78
C VAL A 78 -5.34 -9.46 -6.23
N THR A 79 -4.29 -10.03 -5.65
CA THR A 79 -4.31 -11.37 -5.04
C THR A 79 -3.72 -11.31 -3.64
N ASP A 80 -4.51 -11.72 -2.66
CA ASP A 80 -4.04 -11.92 -1.29
C ASP A 80 -3.16 -13.16 -1.21
N LEU A 81 -1.94 -13.02 -0.68
CA LEU A 81 -0.97 -14.12 -0.57
C LEU A 81 -0.90 -14.63 0.87
N THR A 82 -0.70 -13.70 1.80
CA THR A 82 -0.67 -13.94 3.25
C THR A 82 -1.28 -12.74 3.97
N GLU A 83 -1.50 -12.85 5.28
CA GLU A 83 -1.98 -11.73 6.11
C GLU A 83 -1.11 -10.46 5.99
N SER A 84 0.16 -10.60 5.58
CA SER A 84 1.12 -9.52 5.47
C SER A 84 1.74 -9.35 4.07
N SER A 85 1.12 -9.97 3.04
CA SER A 85 1.59 -9.88 1.67
C SER A 85 0.47 -9.94 0.65
N THR A 86 0.49 -9.00 -0.29
CA THR A 86 -0.47 -8.90 -1.39
C THR A 86 0.26 -8.68 -2.70
N ARG A 87 -0.22 -9.31 -3.77
CA ARG A 87 0.28 -9.11 -5.15
C ARG A 87 -0.71 -8.30 -5.97
N PHE A 88 -0.19 -7.34 -6.71
CA PHE A 88 -0.88 -6.59 -7.76
C PHE A 88 -0.21 -6.87 -9.10
N ASP A 89 -1.00 -7.22 -10.10
CA ASP A 89 -0.54 -7.31 -11.48
C ASP A 89 -0.89 -6.02 -12.21
N MET A 90 0.13 -5.36 -12.78
CA MET A 90 -0.02 -4.05 -13.41
C MET A 90 -0.21 -4.17 -14.92
N PRO A 91 -0.91 -3.22 -15.56
CA PRO A 91 -1.16 -3.25 -17.01
C PRO A 91 0.09 -3.21 -17.89
N ASP A 92 1.20 -2.69 -17.36
CA ASP A 92 2.49 -2.63 -18.06
C ASP A 92 3.31 -3.93 -17.98
N GLY A 93 2.78 -4.95 -17.30
CA GLY A 93 3.44 -6.23 -17.07
C GLY A 93 4.26 -6.29 -15.79
N THR A 94 4.43 -5.18 -15.07
CA THR A 94 5.07 -5.15 -13.76
C THR A 94 4.22 -5.92 -12.74
N THR A 95 4.86 -6.67 -11.86
CA THR A 95 4.21 -7.22 -10.65
C THR A 95 4.63 -6.40 -9.44
N VAL A 96 3.68 -5.92 -8.66
CA VAL A 96 3.93 -5.18 -7.42
C VAL A 96 3.52 -6.02 -6.23
N TYR A 97 4.43 -6.19 -5.27
CA TYR A 97 4.14 -6.84 -3.99
C TYR A 97 4.05 -5.78 -2.90
N ALA A 98 2.93 -5.73 -2.19
CA ALA A 98 2.83 -5.02 -0.92
C ALA A 98 3.23 -5.99 0.20
N ILE A 99 4.20 -5.62 1.03
CA ILE A 99 4.74 -6.47 2.11
C ILE A 99 4.92 -5.67 3.41
N TRP A 100 4.62 -6.28 4.55
CA TRP A 100 4.82 -5.73 5.89
C TRP A 100 4.99 -6.86 6.93
N ASP A 101 5.18 -6.54 8.21
CA ASP A 101 5.27 -7.50 9.33
C ASP A 101 6.24 -8.68 9.08
N GLY A 102 7.40 -8.37 8.51
CA GLY A 102 8.45 -9.34 8.21
C GLY A 102 8.24 -10.17 6.95
N ALA A 103 7.20 -9.86 6.15
CA ALA A 103 6.97 -10.52 4.88
C ALA A 103 8.12 -10.26 3.89
N GLY A 104 8.43 -11.28 3.09
CA GLY A 104 9.34 -11.22 1.96
C GLY A 104 8.65 -11.57 0.65
N LEU A 105 9.44 -11.64 -0.42
CA LEU A 105 8.94 -12.01 -1.74
C LEU A 105 8.73 -13.53 -1.90
N PRO A 106 7.81 -13.97 -2.77
CA PRO A 106 7.72 -15.38 -3.16
C PRO A 106 9.04 -15.90 -3.73
N ALA A 107 9.37 -17.17 -3.48
CA ALA A 107 10.67 -17.75 -3.80
C ALA A 107 10.98 -17.81 -5.31
N GLU A 108 9.95 -17.74 -6.15
CA GLU A 108 10.07 -17.66 -7.60
C GLU A 108 10.55 -16.29 -8.10
N VAL A 109 10.43 -15.23 -7.28
CA VAL A 109 10.93 -13.90 -7.61
C VAL A 109 12.44 -13.87 -7.42
N THR A 110 13.17 -13.54 -8.49
CA THR A 110 14.64 -13.52 -8.49
C THR A 110 15.15 -12.28 -9.20
N GLY A 111 16.41 -11.92 -8.94
CA GLY A 111 17.06 -10.77 -9.58
C GLY A 111 16.84 -9.46 -8.83
N SER A 112 16.95 -8.35 -9.56
CA SER A 112 16.91 -7.01 -8.99
C SER A 112 15.47 -6.52 -8.83
N VAL A 113 15.14 -5.99 -7.66
CA VAL A 113 13.81 -5.49 -7.31
C VAL A 113 13.92 -4.06 -6.82
N LEU A 114 13.03 -3.17 -7.29
CA LEU A 114 12.89 -1.82 -6.76
C LEU A 114 11.92 -1.87 -5.58
N THR A 115 12.37 -1.52 -4.39
CA THR A 115 11.53 -1.36 -3.21
C THR A 115 11.21 0.10 -2.98
N ARG A 116 9.97 0.42 -2.62
CA ARG A 116 9.51 1.75 -2.21
C ARG A 116 8.78 1.65 -0.87
N HIS A 117 9.39 2.19 0.17
CA HIS A 117 8.86 2.18 1.53
C HIS A 117 7.65 3.13 1.67
N TYR A 118 6.82 3.00 2.72
CA TYR A 118 5.60 3.80 2.90
C TYR A 118 5.85 5.32 2.97
N ASP A 119 7.07 5.75 3.28
CA ASP A 119 7.51 7.15 3.31
C ASP A 119 8.11 7.64 1.97
N GLY A 120 8.07 6.79 0.94
CA GLY A 120 8.55 7.10 -0.41
C GLY A 120 10.05 6.86 -0.63
N VAL A 121 10.79 6.39 0.39
CA VAL A 121 12.19 6.03 0.21
C VAL A 121 12.32 4.81 -0.70
N GLU A 122 13.11 4.95 -1.76
CA GLU A 122 13.39 3.89 -2.71
C GLU A 122 14.76 3.24 -2.51
N ALA A 123 14.84 1.95 -2.80
CA ALA A 123 16.09 1.20 -2.87
C ALA A 123 15.99 0.11 -3.93
N THR A 124 17.13 -0.26 -4.51
CA THR A 124 17.22 -1.44 -5.38
C THR A 124 17.96 -2.54 -4.63
N LEU A 125 17.29 -3.68 -4.46
CA LEU A 125 17.79 -4.82 -3.71
C LEU A 125 17.73 -6.09 -4.59
N ASP A 126 18.55 -7.08 -4.27
CA ASP A 126 18.32 -8.43 -4.79
C ASP A 126 17.06 -9.02 -4.12
N ALA A 127 16.24 -9.74 -4.88
CA ALA A 127 14.99 -10.33 -4.40
C ALA A 127 15.17 -11.17 -3.13
N SER A 128 16.30 -11.87 -2.98
CA SER A 128 16.60 -12.68 -1.80
C SER A 128 16.81 -11.87 -0.52
N GLN A 129 17.01 -10.56 -0.65
CA GLN A 129 17.24 -9.63 0.47
C GLN A 129 15.99 -8.81 0.82
N VAL A 130 14.89 -8.99 0.08
CA VAL A 130 13.66 -8.22 0.31
C VAL A 130 12.86 -8.86 1.44
N THR A 131 12.90 -8.22 2.60
CA THR A 131 12.03 -8.48 3.76
C THR A 131 11.65 -7.14 4.38
N SER A 132 10.41 -6.97 4.82
CA SER A 132 9.97 -5.66 5.31
C SER A 132 9.19 -5.75 6.62
N GLU A 133 9.73 -5.13 7.67
CA GLU A 133 9.03 -4.97 8.96
C GLU A 133 7.91 -3.93 8.85
N SER A 134 8.20 -2.79 8.22
CA SER A 134 7.22 -1.75 7.92
C SER A 134 6.66 -1.93 6.50
N PRO A 135 5.50 -1.33 6.16
CA PRO A 135 4.92 -1.46 4.82
C PRO A 135 5.80 -0.93 3.70
N THR A 136 6.00 -1.76 2.69
CA THR A 136 6.84 -1.50 1.52
C THR A 136 6.21 -2.11 0.28
N PHE A 137 6.31 -1.41 -0.85
CA PHE A 137 6.08 -1.99 -2.16
C PHE A 137 7.40 -2.53 -2.73
N ALA A 138 7.33 -3.68 -3.41
CA ALA A 138 8.41 -4.26 -4.17
C ALA A 138 7.95 -4.47 -5.61
N LEU A 139 8.57 -3.75 -6.54
CA LEU A 139 8.23 -3.70 -7.96
C LEU A 139 9.18 -4.61 -8.74
N VAL A 140 8.60 -5.57 -9.47
CA VAL A 140 9.29 -6.59 -10.24
C VAL A 140 8.86 -6.47 -11.70
N GLY A 141 9.80 -6.15 -12.58
CA GLY A 141 9.59 -6.01 -14.03
C GLY A 141 10.23 -7.12 -14.86
#